data_AF-A0A520GVV3-F1
#
_entry.id   AF-A0A520GVV3-F1
#
_cell.length_a   1.000
_cell.length_b   1.000
_cell.length_c   1.000
_cell.angle_alpha   90.00
_cell.angle_beta   90.00
_cell.angle_gamma   90.00
#
_symmetry.space_group_name_H-M   'P 1'
#
loop_
_entity.id
_entity.type
_entity.pdbx_description
1 polymer ?
#
loop_
_entity_poly.entity_id
_entity_poly.type
_entity_poly.pdbx_seq_one_letter_code
_entity_poly.pdbx_strand_id
1 'polypeptide(L)' 'MHPVRHAASHPDKPAYIMAATGETVTYAELDRRADRGAHLLRSLGLARGDGVAIMMDNSARYLE' A
#
# COMPACT_ATOMS: atom_id res chain seq x y z
N MET A 1 8.19 2.73 10.08
CA MET A 1 8.01 4.02 9.37
C MET A 1 6.74 3.87 8.54
N HIS A 2 5.69 4.67 8.77
CA HIS A 2 4.36 4.43 8.16
C HIS A 2 4.17 5.32 6.91
N PRO A 3 3.79 4.77 5.74
CA PRO A 3 3.69 5.52 4.48
C PRO A 3 2.78 6.76 4.57
N VAL A 4 1.68 6.70 5.34
CA VAL A 4 0.79 7.85 5.66
C VAL A 4 1.56 9.12 6.06
N ARG A 5 2.65 9.00 6.85
CA ARG A 5 3.43 10.18 7.29
C ARG A 5 4.18 10.86 6.14
N HIS A 6 4.59 10.08 5.15
CA HIS A 6 5.22 10.59 3.94
C HIS A 6 4.19 11.12 2.96
N ALA A 7 3.01 10.49 2.85
CA ALA A 7 1.90 11.00 2.05
C ALA A 7 1.44 12.40 2.52
N ALA A 8 1.41 12.64 3.83
CA ALA A 8 1.03 13.93 4.38
C ALA A 8 2.08 15.05 4.17
N SER A 9 3.37 14.70 4.10
CA SER A 9 4.46 15.69 4.02
C SER A 9 5.05 15.87 2.63
N HIS A 10 5.04 14.82 1.81
CA HIS A 10 5.63 14.75 0.48
C HIS A 10 4.77 13.86 -0.44
N PRO A 11 3.51 14.23 -0.71
CA PRO A 11 2.53 13.40 -1.42
C PRO A 11 3.01 12.94 -2.80
N ASP A 12 3.69 13.84 -3.54
CA ASP A 12 4.13 13.60 -4.91
C ASP A 12 5.49 12.89 -5.01
N LYS A 13 6.16 12.66 -3.87
CA LYS A 13 7.45 11.97 -3.87
C LYS A 13 7.24 10.48 -4.20
N PRO A 14 8.08 9.87 -5.06
CA PRO A 14 8.04 8.44 -5.29
C PRO A 14 8.15 7.64 -3.99
N ALA A 15 7.17 6.77 -3.75
CA ALA A 15 7.21 5.76 -2.70
C ALA A 15 7.97 4.52 -3.16
N TYR A 16 7.71 4.08 -4.40
CA TYR A 16 8.51 3.07 -5.08
C TYR A 16 8.54 3.31 -6.59
N ILE A 17 9.58 2.77 -7.22
CA ILE A 17 9.76 2.74 -8.68
C ILE A 17 10.03 1.28 -9.06
N MET A 18 9.20 0.72 -9.92
CA MET A 18 9.35 -0.65 -10.39
C MET A 18 10.45 -0.74 -11.43
N ALA A 19 11.58 -1.35 -11.08
CA ALA A 19 12.76 -1.41 -11.96
C ALA A 19 12.47 -2.07 -13.32
N ALA A 20 11.58 -3.06 -13.36
CA ALA A 20 11.25 -3.79 -14.58
C ALA A 20 10.34 -3.01 -15.54
N THR A 21 9.49 -2.12 -15.05
CA THR A 21 8.45 -1.44 -15.85
C THR A 21 8.63 0.07 -15.92
N GLY A 22 9.43 0.66 -15.03
CA GLY A 22 9.53 2.11 -14.83
C GLY A 22 8.32 2.73 -14.13
N GLU A 23 7.31 1.94 -13.75
CA GLU A 23 6.13 2.45 -13.04
C GLU A 23 6.56 3.11 -11.74
N THR A 24 6.13 4.36 -11.55
CA THR A 24 6.39 5.12 -10.33
C THR A 24 5.07 5.30 -9.60
N VAL A 25 5.07 4.96 -8.31
CA VAL A 25 3.92 5.19 -7.43
C VAL A 25 4.32 6.17 -6.36
N THR A 26 3.56 7.25 -6.22
CA THR A 26 3.80 8.28 -5.21
C THR A 26 3.31 7.87 -3.83
N TYR A 27 3.76 8.55 -2.78
CA TYR A 27 3.25 8.28 -1.43
C TYR A 27 1.75 8.50 -1.31
N ALA A 28 1.19 9.52 -1.97
CA ALA A 28 -0.26 9.77 -1.95
C ALA A 28 -1.05 8.70 -2.73
N GLU A 29 -0.48 8.11 -3.78
CA GLU A 29 -1.10 6.99 -4.49
C GLU A 29 -1.06 5.71 -3.68
N LEU A 30 0.08 5.43 -3.06
CA LEU A 30 0.24 4.27 -2.19
C LEU A 30 -0.74 4.30 -1.03
N ASP A 31 -0.86 5.45 -0.36
CA ASP A 31 -1.78 5.66 0.76
C ASP A 31 -3.23 5.40 0.36
N ARG A 32 -3.67 5.99 -0.77
CA ARG A 32 -5.02 5.75 -1.31
C ARG A 32 -5.25 4.29 -1.70
N ARG A 33 -4.23 3.57 -2.18
CA ARG A 33 -4.34 2.14 -2.54
C ARG A 33 -4.46 1.29 -1.27
N ALA A 34 -3.64 1.56 -0.26
CA ALA A 34 -3.66 0.89 1.03
C ALA A 34 -4.96 1.10 1.81
N ASP A 35 -5.52 2.31 1.79
CA ASP A 35 -6.82 2.57 2.42
C ASP A 35 -7.93 1.73 1.78
N ARG A 36 -7.92 1.54 0.46
CA ARG A 36 -8.90 0.66 -0.21
C ARG A 36 -8.73 -0.80 0.22
N GLY A 37 -7.48 -1.28 0.33
CA GLY A 37 -7.19 -2.62 0.85
C GLY A 37 -7.69 -2.80 2.28
N ALA A 38 -7.43 -1.83 3.16
CA ALA A 38 -7.91 -1.84 4.54
C ALA A 38 -9.44 -1.85 4.63
N HIS A 39 -10.14 -1.08 3.80
CA HIS A 39 -11.60 -1.11 3.74
C HIS A 39 -12.14 -2.46 3.27
N LEU A 40 -11.51 -3.08 2.26
CA LEU A 40 -11.87 -4.42 1.82
C LEU A 40 -11.70 -5.45 2.94
N LEU A 41 -10.55 -5.47 3.61
CA LEU A 41 -10.30 -6.39 4.71
C LEU A 41 -11.32 -6.23 5.85
N ARG A 42 -11.65 -4.99 6.22
CA ARG A 42 -12.72 -4.72 7.20
C ARG A 42 -14.08 -5.22 6.72
N SER A 43 -14.40 -5.07 5.44
CA SER A 43 -15.65 -5.58 4.86
C SER A 43 -15.74 -7.12 4.87
N LEU A 44 -14.59 -7.81 4.89
CA LEU A 44 -14.49 -9.26 5.04
C LEU A 44 -14.50 -9.73 6.50
N GLY A 45 -14.64 -8.81 7.45
CA GLY A 45 -14.78 -9.12 8.88
C GLY A 45 -13.48 -9.09 9.68
N LEU A 46 -12.36 -8.68 9.09
CA LEU A 46 -11.11 -8.53 9.85
C LEU A 46 -11.23 -7.45 10.92
N ALA A 47 -10.78 -7.81 12.12
CA ALA A 47 -10.64 -6.94 13.26
C ALA A 47 -9.17 -6.72 13.64
N ARG A 48 -8.95 -5.75 14.52
CA ARG A 48 -7.64 -5.52 15.11
C ARG A 48 -7.21 -6.74 15.93
N GLY A 49 -6.06 -7.30 15.59
CA GLY A 49 -5.50 -8.48 16.27
C GLY A 49 -5.59 -9.75 15.43
N ASP A 50 -6.38 -9.73 14.36
CA ASP A 50 -6.48 -10.86 13.44
C ASP A 50 -5.22 -11.01 12.59
N GLY A 51 -4.87 -12.26 12.29
CA GLY A 51 -3.78 -12.60 11.37
C GLY A 51 -4.26 -12.66 9.92
N VAL A 52 -3.43 -12.18 9.00
CA VAL A 52 -3.66 -12.30 7.55
C VAL A 52 -2.48 -13.01 6.92
N ALA A 53 -2.75 -14.08 6.18
CA ALA A 53 -1.76 -14.71 5.31
C ALA A 53 -1.84 -14.05 3.93
N ILE A 54 -0.70 -13.60 3.41
CA ILE A 54 -0.58 -13.08 2.05
C ILE A 54 0.23 -14.09 1.26
N MET A 55 -0.39 -14.70 0.24
CA MET A 55 0.29 -15.61 -0.68
C MET A 55 0.18 -15.04 -2.09
N MET A 56 1.29 -14.51 -2.59
CA MET A 56 1.37 -13.87 -3.90
C MET A 56 2.82 -13.89 -4.39
N ASP A 57 2.98 -13.72 -5.70
CA ASP A 57 4.30 -13.50 -6.31
C ASP A 57 4.92 -12.16 -5.88
N ASN A 58 6.24 -12.04 -6.02
CA ASN A 58 6.95 -10.79 -5.78
C ASN A 58 6.50 -9.73 -6.81
N SER A 59 5.54 -8.90 -6.41
CA SER A 59 4.95 -7.87 -7.23
C SER A 59 4.72 -6.59 -6.43
N ALA A 60 4.66 -5.45 -7.13
CA ALA A 60 4.43 -4.13 -6.54
C ALA A 60 3.19 -4.08 -5.64
N ARG A 61 2.18 -4.89 -5.98
CA ARG A 61 0.90 -4.99 -5.28
C ARG A 61 1.05 -5.44 -3.82
N TYR A 62 2.14 -6.08 -3.44
CA TYR A 62 2.39 -6.42 -2.04
C TYR A 62 2.54 -5.19 -1.15
N LEU A 63 2.98 -4.06 -1.71
CA LEU A 63 3.20 -2.82 -0.96
C LEU A 63 1.91 -2.02 -0.75
N GLU A 64 0.85 -2.36 -1.49
CA GLU A 64 -0.45 -1.70 -1.49
C GLU A 64 -1.41 -2.39 -0.51
#